data_AF-A0A2V2GMJ3-F1
#
_entry.id   AF-A0A2V2GMJ3-F1
#
_cell.length_a   1.000
_cell.length_b   1.000
_cell.length_c   1.000
_cell.angle_alpha   90.00
_cell.angle_beta   90.00
_cell.angle_gamma   90.00
#
_symmetry.space_group_name_H-M   'P 1'
#
loop_
_entity.id
_entity.type
_entity.pdbx_description
1 polymer ?
#
loop_
_entity_poly.entity_id
_entity_poly.type
_entity_poly.pdbx_seq_one_letter_code
_entity_poly.pdbx_strand_id
1 'polypeptide(L)'
;MNILEYNNVSYDYSVGTPFEKRALKKLSISFEQGVITGLIGHTGSGKSTIVQLACGLLRPTEGQVLLGGRDIWEDPKKIRDVRFRVGLVFQYPEYQLFEETVYRDIAFGPKNMGLDEAEIDRRVRDAARFVGIDDDILARSPFDLSGGQKRRAAIAGVIAMEPEVLILDEPAAGLDPRGREEILGGIRRYQRERRNTVIIVSHSMEDMARYADRITVVSEGALFRTGTPAEIFSDAASLSSVGLDVPQITHVMLRLAELGVPVRGGIYTVADARDELMRLYSERTKK
;
A
#
# COMPACT_ATOMS: atom_id res chain seq x y z
N MET A 1 14.45 -3.55 -11.42
CA MET A 1 13.61 -4.42 -12.27
C MET A 1 12.18 -4.30 -11.78
N ASN A 2 11.19 -4.28 -12.67
CA ASN A 2 9.78 -4.19 -12.29
C ASN A 2 9.25 -5.60 -11.98
N ILE A 3 8.48 -5.74 -10.91
CA ILE A 3 7.83 -7.01 -10.55
C ILE A 3 6.38 -7.07 -11.05
N LEU A 4 5.67 -5.94 -11.03
CA LEU A 4 4.27 -5.84 -11.44
C LEU A 4 4.14 -4.68 -12.42
N GLU A 5 3.54 -4.92 -13.58
CA GLU A 5 3.42 -3.94 -14.66
C GLU A 5 2.02 -3.97 -15.26
N TYR A 6 1.53 -2.80 -15.65
CA TYR A 6 0.29 -2.61 -16.38
C TYR A 6 0.67 -2.03 -17.73
N ASN A 7 0.31 -2.70 -18.81
CA ASN A 7 0.64 -2.30 -20.17
C ASN A 7 -0.62 -1.89 -20.91
N ASN A 8 -0.85 -0.58 -21.03
CA ASN A 8 -2.00 0.04 -21.70
C ASN A 8 -3.35 -0.53 -21.23
N VAL A 9 -3.50 -0.73 -19.92
CA VAL A 9 -4.66 -1.39 -19.33
C VAL A 9 -5.89 -0.47 -19.34
N SER A 10 -6.97 -0.95 -19.96
CA SER A 10 -8.30 -0.36 -19.81
C SER A 10 -9.21 -1.33 -19.06
N TYR A 11 -10.12 -0.79 -18.26
CA TYR A 11 -11.13 -1.60 -17.58
C TYR A 11 -12.47 -0.88 -17.53
N ASP A 12 -13.48 -1.59 -18.01
CA ASP A 12 -14.87 -1.13 -18.09
C ASP A 12 -15.75 -1.99 -17.19
N TYR A 13 -16.45 -1.36 -16.24
CA TYR A 13 -17.47 -2.03 -15.45
C TYR A 13 -18.76 -2.15 -16.25
N SER A 14 -19.50 -3.25 -16.05
CA SER A 14 -20.84 -3.46 -16.59
C SER A 14 -20.92 -3.34 -18.12
N VAL A 15 -19.91 -3.88 -18.82
CA VAL A 15 -19.79 -3.88 -20.29
C VAL A 15 -21.08 -4.38 -20.94
N GLY A 16 -21.57 -3.64 -21.92
CA GLY A 16 -22.78 -3.99 -22.67
C GLY A 16 -24.09 -3.66 -21.94
N THR A 17 -24.05 -2.88 -20.86
CA THR A 17 -25.24 -2.40 -20.14
C THR A 17 -25.34 -0.87 -20.16
N PRO A 18 -26.52 -0.28 -19.90
CA PRO A 18 -26.66 1.18 -19.77
C PRO A 18 -25.81 1.80 -18.64
N PHE A 19 -25.28 0.98 -17.73
CA PHE A 19 -24.43 1.40 -16.61
C PHE A 19 -22.94 1.20 -16.90
N GLU A 20 -22.57 0.96 -18.16
CA GLU A 20 -21.17 0.80 -18.56
C GLU A 20 -20.35 2.02 -18.16
N LYS A 21 -19.26 1.78 -17.41
CA LYS A 21 -18.39 2.85 -16.91
C LYS A 21 -16.93 2.45 -17.02
N ARG A 22 -16.18 3.26 -17.78
CA ARG A 22 -14.72 3.15 -17.86
C ARG A 22 -14.06 3.61 -16.57
N ALA A 23 -13.42 2.69 -15.87
CA ALA A 23 -12.68 2.96 -14.65
C ALA A 23 -11.20 3.21 -14.89
N LEU A 24 -10.58 2.51 -15.86
CA LEU A 24 -9.18 2.72 -16.25
C LEU A 24 -9.07 3.00 -17.74
N LYS A 25 -8.17 3.91 -18.13
CA LYS A 25 -8.01 4.45 -19.49
C LYS A 25 -6.57 4.27 -19.96
N LYS A 26 -6.26 3.18 -20.67
CA LYS A 26 -4.91 2.89 -21.21
C LYS A 26 -3.79 3.11 -20.18
N LEU A 27 -4.02 2.67 -18.95
CA LEU A 27 -3.12 2.86 -17.83
C LEU A 27 -1.82 2.08 -18.08
N SER A 28 -0.69 2.78 -18.02
CA SER A 28 0.64 2.18 -18.05
C SER A 28 1.42 2.59 -16.81
N ILE A 29 1.60 1.65 -15.88
CA ILE A 29 2.31 1.86 -14.61
C ILE A 29 3.13 0.62 -14.27
N SER A 30 4.19 0.80 -13.48
CA SER A 30 5.03 -0.30 -13.01
C SER A 30 5.39 -0.13 -11.54
N PHE A 31 5.64 -1.26 -10.88
CA PHE A 31 6.06 -1.34 -9.50
C PHE A 31 7.40 -2.07 -9.41
N GLU A 32 8.37 -1.40 -8.79
CA GLU A 32 9.73 -1.92 -8.65
C GLU A 32 9.80 -3.05 -7.61
N GLN A 33 10.65 -4.04 -7.89
CA GLN A 33 10.89 -5.13 -6.95
C GLN A 33 11.55 -4.61 -5.67
N GLY A 34 11.04 -5.01 -4.50
CA GLY A 34 11.64 -4.67 -3.21
C GLY A 34 11.45 -3.20 -2.79
N VAL A 35 10.44 -2.52 -3.33
CA VAL A 35 10.15 -1.10 -3.06
C VAL A 35 8.76 -0.97 -2.44
N ILE A 36 8.62 -0.06 -1.46
CA ILE A 36 7.30 0.36 -0.98
C ILE A 36 6.80 1.50 -1.88
N THR A 37 5.72 1.24 -2.62
CA THR A 37 5.08 2.23 -3.48
C THR A 37 3.74 2.66 -2.91
N GLY A 38 3.57 3.95 -2.65
CA GLY A 38 2.28 4.55 -2.36
C GLY A 38 1.44 4.71 -3.63
N LEU A 39 0.22 4.19 -3.64
CA LEU A 39 -0.76 4.41 -4.71
C LEU A 39 -1.81 5.42 -4.24
N ILE A 40 -1.72 6.66 -4.72
CA ILE A 40 -2.60 7.75 -4.30
C ILE A 40 -3.45 8.30 -5.44
N GLY A 41 -4.52 9.00 -5.10
CA GLY A 41 -5.51 9.52 -6.05
C GLY A 41 -6.84 9.79 -5.35
N HIS A 42 -7.69 10.64 -5.94
CA HIS A 42 -9.01 10.92 -5.37
C HIS A 42 -9.91 9.66 -5.33
N THR A 43 -11.00 9.70 -4.56
CA THR A 43 -11.98 8.60 -4.53
C THR A 43 -12.61 8.43 -5.91
N GLY A 44 -12.59 7.19 -6.44
CA GLY A 44 -13.06 6.90 -7.79
C GLY A 44 -12.04 7.12 -8.90
N SER A 45 -10.77 7.40 -8.59
CA SER A 45 -9.71 7.53 -9.61
C SER A 45 -9.25 6.21 -10.23
N GLY A 46 -9.72 5.05 -9.71
CA GLY A 46 -9.39 3.72 -10.24
C GLY A 46 -8.44 2.88 -9.38
N LYS A 47 -7.98 3.38 -8.21
CA LYS A 47 -7.05 2.66 -7.31
C LYS A 47 -7.51 1.24 -6.94
N SER A 48 -8.77 1.09 -6.51
CA SER A 48 -9.34 -0.22 -6.16
C SER A 48 -9.40 -1.15 -7.36
N THR A 49 -9.71 -0.63 -8.55
CA THR A 49 -9.69 -1.40 -9.81
C THR A 49 -8.27 -1.87 -10.14
N ILE A 50 -7.26 -1.01 -9.96
CA ILE A 50 -5.84 -1.36 -10.18
C ILE A 50 -5.45 -2.54 -9.30
N VAL A 51 -5.70 -2.49 -7.98
CA VAL A 51 -5.28 -3.55 -7.07
C VAL A 51 -6.05 -4.86 -7.27
N GLN A 52 -7.31 -4.79 -7.68
CA GLN A 52 -8.11 -5.98 -8.02
C GLN A 52 -7.63 -6.65 -9.32
N LEU A 53 -7.17 -5.86 -10.29
CA LEU A 53 -6.52 -6.38 -11.50
C LEU A 53 -5.18 -7.05 -11.17
N ALA A 54 -4.40 -6.51 -10.23
CA ALA A 54 -3.08 -7.04 -9.84
C ALA A 54 -3.14 -8.51 -9.39
N CYS A 55 -4.17 -8.85 -8.61
CA CYS A 55 -4.36 -10.17 -8.00
C CYS A 55 -5.32 -11.07 -8.79
N GLY A 56 -5.73 -10.66 -10.00
CA GLY A 56 -6.58 -11.48 -10.85
C GLY A 56 -8.02 -11.66 -10.35
N LEU A 57 -8.51 -10.72 -9.53
CA LEU A 57 -9.94 -10.65 -9.19
C LEU A 57 -10.76 -10.05 -10.33
N LEU A 58 -10.13 -9.16 -11.10
CA LEU A 58 -10.66 -8.63 -12.34
C LEU A 58 -9.74 -9.02 -13.50
N ARG A 59 -10.31 -9.11 -14.71
CA ARG A 59 -9.57 -9.26 -15.96
C ARG A 59 -9.61 -7.93 -16.72
N PRO A 60 -8.48 -7.41 -17.23
CA PRO A 60 -8.49 -6.19 -18.01
C PRO A 60 -9.40 -6.34 -19.25
N THR A 61 -10.11 -5.27 -19.62
CA THR A 61 -10.89 -5.20 -20.86
C THR A 61 -9.96 -5.06 -22.06
N GLU A 62 -8.89 -4.27 -21.91
CA GLU A 62 -7.83 -4.08 -22.89
C GLU A 62 -6.48 -4.06 -22.16
N GLY A 63 -5.40 -4.38 -22.88
CA GLY A 63 -4.04 -4.37 -22.32
C GLY A 63 -3.75 -5.60 -21.46
N GLN A 64 -2.63 -5.55 -20.73
CA GLN A 64 -2.13 -6.69 -19.97
C GLN A 64 -1.61 -6.27 -18.59
N VAL A 65 -1.76 -7.17 -17.62
CA VAL A 65 -1.13 -7.05 -16.30
C VAL A 65 -0.05 -8.12 -16.21
N LEU A 66 1.20 -7.70 -16.05
CA LEU A 66 2.35 -8.59 -16.02
C LEU A 66 2.87 -8.77 -14.59
N LEU A 67 3.15 -10.01 -14.20
CA LEU A 67 3.85 -10.37 -12.97
C LEU A 67 5.17 -11.07 -13.32
N GLY A 68 6.30 -10.45 -12.99
CA GLY A 68 7.63 -10.94 -13.37
C GLY A 68 7.81 -11.04 -14.89
N GLY A 69 7.20 -10.10 -15.64
CA GLY A 69 7.27 -10.04 -17.10
C GLY A 69 6.32 -10.99 -17.86
N ARG A 70 5.46 -11.74 -17.16
CA ARG A 70 4.45 -12.61 -17.80
C ARG A 70 3.04 -12.14 -17.51
N ASP A 71 2.16 -12.19 -18.51
CA ASP A 71 0.75 -11.85 -18.33
C ASP A 71 0.09 -12.81 -17.33
N ILE A 72 -0.53 -12.25 -16.29
CA ILE A 72 -1.20 -13.04 -15.24
C ILE A 72 -2.39 -13.84 -15.79
N TRP A 73 -2.93 -13.45 -16.96
CA TRP A 73 -4.04 -14.11 -17.64
C TRP A 73 -3.59 -14.96 -18.84
N GLU A 74 -2.28 -15.20 -19.03
CA GLU A 74 -1.74 -16.10 -20.07
C GLU A 74 -2.33 -17.53 -19.95
N ASP A 75 -2.41 -18.04 -18.71
CA ASP A 75 -3.10 -19.30 -18.39
C ASP A 75 -4.18 -19.06 -17.30
N PRO A 76 -5.44 -18.83 -17.69
CA PRO A 76 -6.53 -18.55 -16.75
C PRO A 76 -6.75 -19.66 -15.71
N LYS A 77 -6.33 -20.91 -15.97
CA LYS A 77 -6.46 -22.01 -15.01
C LYS A 77 -5.51 -21.86 -13.82
N LYS A 78 -4.41 -21.11 -14.00
CA LYS A 78 -3.37 -20.87 -12.98
C LYS A 78 -3.51 -19.52 -12.27
N ILE A 79 -4.61 -18.80 -12.49
CA ILE A 79 -4.84 -17.51 -11.81
C ILE A 79 -4.87 -17.64 -10.27
N ARG A 80 -5.17 -18.85 -9.76
CA ARG A 80 -5.06 -19.14 -8.33
C ARG A 80 -3.63 -18.97 -7.80
N ASP A 81 -2.62 -19.36 -8.58
CA ASP A 81 -1.21 -19.24 -8.17
C ASP A 81 -0.79 -17.77 -8.10
N VAL A 82 -1.32 -16.93 -8.99
CA VAL A 82 -1.13 -15.47 -8.96
C VAL A 82 -1.65 -14.89 -7.64
N ARG A 83 -2.78 -15.37 -7.12
CA ARG A 83 -3.35 -14.89 -5.84
C ARG A 83 -2.47 -15.21 -4.62
N PHE A 84 -1.65 -16.25 -4.69
CA PHE A 84 -0.65 -16.52 -3.64
C PHE A 84 0.59 -15.63 -3.77
N ARG A 85 0.96 -15.25 -4.99
CA ARG A 85 2.12 -14.38 -5.28
C ARG A 85 1.81 -12.90 -5.09
N VAL A 86 0.56 -12.48 -5.28
CA VAL A 86 0.06 -11.11 -5.12
C VAL A 86 -1.03 -11.11 -4.04
N GLY A 87 -0.61 -10.87 -2.79
CA GLY A 87 -1.51 -10.82 -1.65
C GLY A 87 -2.19 -9.46 -1.56
N LEU A 88 -3.51 -9.44 -1.41
CA LEU A 88 -4.31 -8.23 -1.24
C LEU A 88 -4.99 -8.21 0.13
N VAL A 89 -4.71 -7.18 0.93
CA VAL A 89 -5.45 -6.83 2.14
C VAL A 89 -6.44 -5.74 1.77
N PHE A 90 -7.73 -6.04 1.86
CA PHE A 90 -8.80 -5.06 1.65
C PHE A 90 -8.93 -4.08 2.82
N GLN A 91 -9.62 -2.97 2.60
CA GLN A 91 -10.03 -2.07 3.67
C GLN A 91 -10.96 -2.80 4.66
N TYR A 92 -10.77 -2.55 5.96
CA TYR A 92 -11.45 -3.24 7.06
C TYR A 92 -11.31 -4.77 7.01
N PRO A 93 -10.08 -5.30 6.91
CA PRO A 93 -9.86 -6.75 6.74
C PRO A 93 -10.31 -7.56 7.96
N GLU A 94 -10.50 -6.91 9.12
CA GLU A 94 -11.06 -7.53 10.33
C GLU A 94 -12.41 -8.21 10.13
N TYR A 95 -13.21 -7.81 9.13
CA TYR A 95 -14.50 -8.44 8.83
C TYR A 95 -14.39 -9.76 8.07
N GLN A 96 -13.17 -10.15 7.67
CA GLN A 96 -12.93 -11.36 6.90
C GLN A 96 -12.56 -12.57 7.77
N LEU A 97 -12.28 -12.37 9.06
CA LEU A 97 -11.91 -13.45 10.00
C LEU A 97 -13.11 -14.38 10.24
N PHE A 98 -12.88 -15.70 10.20
CA PHE A 98 -13.96 -16.69 10.27
C PHE A 98 -13.59 -18.01 10.96
N GLU A 99 -12.31 -18.32 11.16
CA GLU A 99 -11.88 -19.56 11.80
C GLU A 99 -12.05 -19.53 13.33
N GLU A 100 -11.99 -20.72 13.95
CA GLU A 100 -12.16 -20.88 15.40
C GLU A 100 -11.05 -20.21 16.22
N THR A 101 -9.83 -20.17 15.68
CA THR A 101 -8.68 -19.55 16.34
C THR A 101 -7.92 -18.65 15.39
N VAL A 102 -7.22 -17.65 15.94
CA VAL A 102 -6.35 -16.75 15.19
C VAL A 102 -5.28 -17.52 14.42
N TYR A 103 -4.70 -18.55 15.03
CA TYR A 103 -3.75 -19.45 14.35
C TYR A 103 -4.37 -20.08 13.11
N ARG A 104 -5.59 -20.65 13.24
CA ARG A 104 -6.27 -21.33 12.14
C ARG A 104 -6.62 -20.37 11.02
N ASP A 105 -7.04 -19.16 11.36
CA ASP A 105 -7.36 -18.10 10.40
C ASP A 105 -6.11 -17.69 9.59
N ILE A 106 -5.00 -17.40 10.28
CA ILE A 106 -3.72 -17.07 9.61
C ILE A 106 -3.21 -18.25 8.78
N ALA A 107 -3.38 -19.49 9.26
CA ALA A 107 -2.96 -20.70 8.56
C ALA A 107 -3.81 -21.03 7.33
N PHE A 108 -4.97 -20.38 7.14
CA PHE A 108 -5.90 -20.73 6.07
C PHE A 108 -5.29 -20.57 4.68
N GLY A 109 -4.58 -19.46 4.41
CA GLY A 109 -3.87 -19.23 3.15
C GLY A 109 -2.79 -20.29 2.88
N PRO A 110 -1.81 -20.46 3.79
CA PRO A 110 -0.78 -21.51 3.71
C PRO A 110 -1.33 -22.93 3.50
N LYS A 111 -2.42 -23.32 4.18
CA LYS A 111 -3.08 -24.62 3.96
C LYS A 111 -3.63 -24.75 2.55
N ASN A 112 -4.21 -23.68 2.01
CA ASN A 112 -4.69 -23.66 0.62
C ASN A 112 -3.57 -23.68 -0.42
N MET A 113 -2.33 -23.41 -0.03
CA MET A 113 -1.13 -23.61 -0.88
C MET A 113 -0.64 -25.06 -0.87
N GLY A 114 -1.15 -25.91 0.02
CA GLY A 114 -0.74 -27.31 0.15
C GLY A 114 0.59 -27.52 0.87
N LEU A 115 0.97 -26.58 1.74
CA LEU A 115 2.20 -26.65 2.52
C LEU A 115 2.11 -27.67 3.67
N ASP A 116 3.25 -28.18 4.13
CA ASP A 116 3.31 -29.06 5.29
C ASP A 116 3.10 -28.31 6.62
N GLU A 117 2.79 -29.04 7.68
CA GLU A 117 2.44 -28.45 8.98
C GLU A 117 3.58 -27.64 9.61
N ALA A 118 4.84 -28.04 9.40
CA ALA A 118 5.99 -27.34 9.96
C ALA A 118 6.22 -25.99 9.27
N GLU A 119 6.09 -25.97 7.93
CA GLU A 119 6.14 -24.74 7.13
C GLU A 119 4.96 -23.82 7.45
N ILE A 120 3.76 -24.36 7.66
CA ILE A 120 2.58 -23.60 8.08
C ILE A 120 2.83 -22.93 9.43
N ASP A 121 3.27 -23.68 10.45
CA ASP A 121 3.53 -23.12 11.79
C ASP A 121 4.59 -22.01 11.74
N ARG A 122 5.68 -22.22 10.98
CA ARG A 122 6.71 -21.20 10.78
C ARG A 122 6.12 -19.92 10.19
N ARG A 123 5.34 -20.04 9.10
CA ARG A 123 4.73 -18.89 8.40
C ARG A 123 3.73 -18.15 9.26
N VAL A 124 2.91 -18.86 10.04
CA VAL A 124 1.92 -18.26 10.95
C VAL A 124 2.63 -17.43 12.02
N ARG A 125 3.64 -18.00 12.69
CA ARG A 125 4.39 -17.29 13.75
C ARG A 125 5.18 -16.11 13.21
N ASP A 126 5.81 -16.27 12.04
CA ASP A 126 6.51 -15.18 11.36
C ASP A 126 5.55 -14.02 11.03
N ALA A 127 4.41 -14.33 10.42
CA ALA A 127 3.40 -13.33 10.07
C ALA A 127 2.86 -12.61 11.31
N ALA A 128 2.53 -13.36 12.36
CA ALA A 128 2.07 -12.80 13.65
C ALA A 128 3.11 -11.83 14.26
N ARG A 129 4.39 -12.21 14.25
CA ARG A 129 5.49 -11.34 14.70
C ARG A 129 5.54 -10.03 13.91
N PHE A 130 5.43 -10.07 12.58
CA PHE A 130 5.52 -8.86 11.76
C PHE A 130 4.42 -7.84 12.07
N VAL A 131 3.21 -8.33 12.35
CA VAL A 131 2.06 -7.49 12.70
C VAL A 131 1.94 -7.18 14.20
N GLY A 132 2.84 -7.71 15.03
CA GLY A 132 2.83 -7.50 16.48
C GLY A 132 1.66 -8.19 17.18
N ILE A 133 1.43 -9.47 16.84
CA ILE A 133 0.57 -10.40 17.56
C ILE A 133 1.47 -11.36 18.34
N ASP A 134 1.24 -11.45 19.64
CA ASP A 134 1.96 -12.37 20.53
C ASP A 134 1.44 -13.81 20.41
N ASP A 135 2.29 -14.78 20.72
CA ASP A 135 1.99 -16.22 20.57
C ASP A 135 0.79 -16.68 21.41
N ASP A 136 0.50 -16.06 22.55
CA ASP A 136 -0.65 -16.41 23.39
C ASP A 136 -1.99 -15.99 22.76
N ILE A 137 -1.97 -15.05 21.83
CA ILE A 137 -3.15 -14.60 21.08
C ILE A 137 -3.53 -15.62 20.00
N LEU A 138 -2.56 -16.37 19.46
CA LEU A 138 -2.78 -17.33 18.38
C LEU A 138 -3.81 -18.42 18.73
N ALA A 139 -3.89 -18.81 20.00
CA ALA A 139 -4.82 -19.82 20.47
C ALA A 139 -6.24 -19.27 20.75
N ARG A 140 -6.43 -17.94 20.75
CA ARG A 140 -7.72 -17.31 21.06
C ARG A 140 -8.65 -17.31 19.85
N SER A 141 -9.94 -17.16 20.11
CA SER A 141 -10.93 -16.88 19.08
C SER A 141 -10.69 -15.50 18.46
N PRO A 142 -10.73 -15.35 17.12
CA PRO A 142 -10.67 -14.03 16.48
C PRO A 142 -11.76 -13.09 16.98
N PHE A 143 -12.92 -13.62 17.39
CA PHE A 143 -14.05 -12.83 17.85
C PHE A 143 -13.82 -12.16 19.21
N ASP A 144 -12.92 -12.71 20.03
CA ASP A 144 -12.53 -12.19 21.36
C ASP A 144 -11.50 -11.05 21.29
N LEU A 145 -10.95 -10.80 20.09
CA LEU A 145 -9.93 -9.78 19.88
C LEU A 145 -10.51 -8.35 19.82
N SER A 146 -9.70 -7.37 20.23
CA SER A 146 -9.97 -5.95 19.92
C SER A 146 -9.93 -5.70 18.42
N GLY A 147 -10.58 -4.62 17.95
CA GLY A 147 -10.62 -4.29 16.51
C GLY A 147 -9.24 -4.18 15.86
N GLY A 148 -8.27 -3.55 16.55
CA GLY A 148 -6.89 -3.46 16.07
C GLY A 148 -6.17 -4.81 15.99
N GLN A 149 -6.41 -5.71 16.95
CA GLN A 149 -5.87 -7.08 16.91
C GLN A 149 -6.50 -7.91 15.80
N LYS A 150 -7.82 -7.79 15.57
CA LYS A 150 -8.51 -8.44 14.43
C LYS A 150 -7.88 -8.01 13.11
N ARG A 151 -7.65 -6.72 12.94
CA ARG A 151 -6.99 -6.20 11.73
C ARG A 151 -5.60 -6.78 11.53
N ARG A 152 -4.78 -6.81 12.58
CA ARG A 152 -3.43 -7.42 12.52
C ARG A 152 -3.51 -8.88 12.13
N ALA A 153 -4.45 -9.65 12.69
CA ALA A 153 -4.63 -11.06 12.39
C ALA A 153 -4.98 -11.26 10.90
N ALA A 154 -5.87 -10.43 10.36
CA ALA A 154 -6.25 -10.51 8.96
C ALA A 154 -5.08 -10.16 8.02
N ILE A 155 -4.29 -9.13 8.35
CA ILE A 155 -3.05 -8.81 7.62
C ILE A 155 -2.05 -9.97 7.70
N ALA A 156 -1.88 -10.59 8.87
CA ALA A 156 -1.01 -11.73 9.05
C ALA A 156 -1.43 -12.92 8.19
N GLY A 157 -2.72 -13.18 8.01
CA GLY A 157 -3.20 -14.24 7.10
C GLY A 157 -2.72 -14.06 5.66
N VAL A 158 -2.63 -12.81 5.19
CA VAL A 158 -2.08 -12.50 3.85
C VAL A 158 -0.55 -12.60 3.83
N ILE A 159 0.12 -12.08 4.86
CA ILE A 159 1.59 -12.16 4.99
C ILE A 159 2.08 -13.62 5.08
N ALA A 160 1.31 -14.50 5.73
CA ALA A 160 1.66 -15.91 5.91
C ALA A 160 1.76 -16.67 4.57
N MET A 161 1.12 -16.18 3.50
CA MET A 161 1.30 -16.73 2.15
C MET A 161 2.69 -16.41 1.55
N GLU A 162 3.43 -15.49 2.16
CA GLU A 162 4.72 -14.95 1.71
C GLU A 162 4.67 -14.41 0.27
N PRO A 163 3.75 -13.46 -0.04
CA PRO A 163 3.59 -12.96 -1.39
C PRO A 163 4.81 -12.15 -1.86
N GLU A 164 5.12 -12.25 -3.15
CA GLU A 164 6.12 -11.41 -3.83
C GLU A 164 5.70 -9.94 -3.86
N VAL A 165 4.38 -9.70 -3.98
CA VAL A 165 3.75 -8.37 -3.94
C VAL A 165 2.67 -8.37 -2.87
N LEU A 166 2.83 -7.53 -1.85
CA LEU A 166 1.82 -7.29 -0.82
C LEU A 166 1.11 -5.96 -1.10
N ILE A 167 -0.20 -6.00 -1.31
CA ILE A 167 -1.03 -4.83 -1.52
C ILE A 167 -1.89 -4.60 -0.29
N LEU A 168 -1.90 -3.37 0.24
CA LEU A 168 -2.71 -2.99 1.38
C LEU A 168 -3.59 -1.80 1.03
N ASP A 169 -4.90 -1.98 1.12
CA ASP A 169 -5.89 -0.91 0.92
C ASP A 169 -6.27 -0.28 2.26
N GLU A 170 -5.76 0.93 2.50
CA GLU A 170 -5.98 1.71 3.73
C GLU A 170 -5.70 0.94 5.04
N PRO A 171 -4.50 0.34 5.20
CA PRO A 171 -4.20 -0.56 6.33
C PRO A 171 -4.30 0.12 7.70
N ALA A 172 -4.09 1.44 7.76
CA ALA A 172 -4.11 2.21 9.00
C ALA A 172 -5.45 2.92 9.27
N ALA A 173 -6.48 2.73 8.46
CA ALA A 173 -7.73 3.50 8.57
C ALA A 173 -8.49 3.25 9.89
N GLY A 174 -8.77 4.30 10.65
CA GLY A 174 -9.49 4.19 11.91
C GLY A 174 -8.67 3.63 13.09
N LEU A 175 -7.35 3.53 12.95
CA LEU A 175 -6.45 3.24 14.07
C LEU A 175 -6.00 4.51 14.76
N ASP A 176 -5.65 4.36 16.04
CA ASP A 176 -4.96 5.39 16.79
C ASP A 176 -3.52 5.57 16.29
N PRO A 177 -2.84 6.70 16.60
CA PRO A 177 -1.48 6.97 16.10
C PRO A 177 -0.48 5.85 16.41
N ARG A 178 -0.57 5.24 17.59
CA ARG A 178 0.31 4.13 17.99
C ARG A 178 0.00 2.87 17.18
N GLY A 179 -1.26 2.48 17.04
CA GLY A 179 -1.65 1.32 16.24
C GLY A 179 -1.24 1.44 14.77
N ARG A 180 -1.33 2.65 14.21
CA ARG A 180 -0.86 2.97 12.86
C ARG A 180 0.65 2.78 12.71
N GLU A 181 1.45 3.29 13.65
CA GLU A 181 2.91 3.13 13.64
C GLU A 181 3.32 1.66 13.80
N GLU A 182 2.64 0.90 14.66
CA GLU A 182 2.90 -0.52 14.83
C GLU A 182 2.64 -1.32 13.53
N ILE A 183 1.53 -1.07 12.83
CA ILE A 183 1.21 -1.75 11.56
C ILE A 183 2.16 -1.33 10.44
N LEU A 184 2.31 -0.03 10.16
CA LEU A 184 3.13 0.44 9.04
C LEU A 184 4.62 0.18 9.28
N GLY A 185 5.08 0.32 10.52
CA GLY A 185 6.42 -0.08 10.93
C GLY A 185 6.64 -1.60 10.79
N GLY A 186 5.64 -2.41 11.15
CA GLY A 186 5.62 -3.85 10.92
C GLY A 186 5.77 -4.23 9.44
N ILE A 187 4.99 -3.57 8.57
CA ILE A 187 5.06 -3.74 7.11
C ILE A 187 6.44 -3.34 6.57
N ARG A 188 7.03 -2.23 7.06
CA ARG A 188 8.39 -1.81 6.67
C ARG A 188 9.44 -2.85 7.08
N ARG A 189 9.31 -3.46 8.27
CA ARG A 189 10.20 -4.55 8.71
C ARG A 189 10.06 -5.78 7.83
N TYR A 190 8.82 -6.22 7.61
CA TYR A 190 8.51 -7.33 6.71
C TYR A 190 9.14 -7.13 5.32
N GLN A 191 8.93 -5.95 4.75
CA GLN A 191 9.48 -5.56 3.46
C GLN A 191 11.00 -5.66 3.40
N ARG A 192 11.70 -5.15 4.42
CA ARG A 192 13.16 -5.18 4.48
C ARG A 192 13.72 -6.59 4.65
N GLU A 193 13.10 -7.39 5.52
CA GLU A 193 13.54 -8.75 5.83
C GLU A 193 13.28 -9.72 4.66
N ARG A 194 12.12 -9.61 4.01
CA ARG A 194 11.72 -10.52 2.92
C ARG A 194 12.03 -10.00 1.51
N ARG A 195 12.41 -8.71 1.38
CA ARG A 195 12.67 -8.02 0.11
C ARG A 195 11.51 -8.10 -0.89
N ASN A 196 10.28 -8.26 -0.40
CA ASN A 196 9.08 -8.25 -1.22
C ASN A 196 8.73 -6.82 -1.63
N THR A 197 7.86 -6.69 -2.64
CA THR A 197 7.29 -5.39 -3.03
C THR A 197 6.04 -5.13 -2.21
N VAL A 198 5.84 -3.87 -1.81
CA VAL A 198 4.63 -3.45 -1.09
C VAL A 198 3.97 -2.31 -1.83
N ILE A 199 2.66 -2.40 -2.01
CA ILE A 199 1.83 -1.33 -2.56
C ILE A 199 0.86 -0.89 -1.46
N ILE A 200 0.94 0.36 -1.03
CA ILE A 200 0.04 0.92 -0.03
C ILE A 200 -0.91 1.89 -0.73
N VAL A 201 -2.20 1.57 -0.74
CA VAL A 201 -3.24 2.52 -1.15
C VAL A 201 -3.61 3.31 0.09
N SER A 202 -3.43 4.63 0.06
CA SER A 202 -3.89 5.47 1.16
C SER A 202 -4.20 6.90 0.71
N HIS A 203 -5.08 7.54 1.46
CA HIS A 203 -5.38 8.96 1.39
C HIS A 203 -4.53 9.81 2.36
N SER A 204 -3.71 9.20 3.22
CA SER A 204 -2.84 9.97 4.13
C SER A 204 -1.49 10.31 3.51
N MET A 205 -1.27 11.60 3.26
CA MET A 205 -0.01 12.11 2.73
C MET A 205 1.14 11.96 3.72
N GLU A 206 0.85 12.00 5.02
CA GLU A 206 1.82 11.78 6.10
C GLU A 206 2.40 10.36 6.07
N ASP A 207 1.56 9.35 5.79
CA ASP A 207 2.05 7.97 5.64
C ASP A 207 2.90 7.81 4.40
N MET A 208 2.45 8.39 3.27
CA MET A 208 3.19 8.31 2.03
C MET A 208 4.55 9.00 2.16
N ALA A 209 4.60 10.16 2.83
CA ALA A 209 5.83 10.87 3.16
C ALA A 209 6.78 10.04 4.04
N ARG A 210 6.24 9.26 4.99
CA ARG A 210 7.05 8.56 5.99
C ARG A 210 7.49 7.16 5.56
N TYR A 211 6.64 6.42 4.85
CA TYR A 211 6.83 4.98 4.62
C TYR A 211 7.06 4.60 3.16
N ALA A 212 6.58 5.41 2.20
CA ALA A 212 6.73 5.09 0.78
C ALA A 212 8.12 5.51 0.28
N ASP A 213 8.75 4.65 -0.51
CA ASP A 213 9.99 4.96 -1.21
C ASP A 213 9.68 5.59 -2.60
N ARG A 214 8.54 5.22 -3.19
CA ARG A 214 7.97 5.81 -4.41
C ARG A 214 6.49 6.09 -4.24
N ILE A 215 5.95 7.00 -5.04
CA ILE A 215 4.52 7.32 -5.09
C ILE A 215 4.08 7.30 -6.55
N THR A 216 2.97 6.61 -6.82
CA THR A 216 2.24 6.61 -8.08
C THR A 216 0.90 7.30 -7.86
N VAL A 217 0.68 8.40 -8.60
CA VAL A 217 -0.53 9.22 -8.54
C VAL A 217 -1.42 8.85 -9.71
N VAL A 218 -2.66 8.48 -9.41
CA VAL A 218 -3.69 8.12 -10.39
C VAL A 218 -4.85 9.10 -10.31
N SER A 219 -5.22 9.66 -11.46
CA SER A 219 -6.35 10.60 -11.59
C SER A 219 -7.22 10.17 -12.77
N GLU A 220 -8.54 10.19 -12.58
CA GLU A 220 -9.54 9.89 -13.63
C GLU A 220 -9.28 8.60 -14.45
N GLY A 221 -8.74 7.56 -13.82
CA GLY A 221 -8.45 6.28 -14.44
C GLY A 221 -7.14 6.20 -15.23
N ALA A 222 -6.29 7.23 -15.14
CA ALA A 222 -5.00 7.30 -15.83
C ALA A 222 -3.85 7.65 -14.88
N LEU A 223 -2.62 7.35 -15.30
CA LEU A 223 -1.41 7.77 -14.59
C LEU A 223 -1.30 9.30 -14.68
N PHE A 224 -1.19 9.95 -13.53
CA PHE A 224 -0.89 11.37 -13.45
C PHE A 224 0.61 11.61 -13.36
N ARG A 225 1.28 10.98 -12.38
CA ARG A 225 2.73 11.09 -12.17
C ARG A 225 3.22 9.94 -11.29
N THR A 226 4.48 9.54 -11.47
CA THR A 226 5.19 8.67 -10.52
C THR A 226 6.53 9.31 -10.17
N GLY A 227 6.94 9.22 -8.91
CA GLY A 227 8.20 9.78 -8.43
C GLY A 227 8.50 9.36 -6.99
N THR A 228 9.61 9.85 -6.46
CA THR A 228 9.90 9.82 -5.02
C THR A 228 8.94 10.74 -4.26
N PRO A 229 8.76 10.56 -2.93
CA PRO A 229 8.01 11.51 -2.12
C PRO A 229 8.47 12.96 -2.29
N ALA A 230 9.79 13.20 -2.40
CA ALA A 230 10.35 14.53 -2.64
C ALA A 230 9.86 15.15 -3.95
N GLU A 231 9.94 14.40 -5.06
CA GLU A 231 9.50 14.86 -6.38
C GLU A 231 7.99 15.10 -6.42
N ILE A 232 7.20 14.23 -5.78
CA ILE A 232 5.75 14.37 -5.75
C ILE A 232 5.32 15.56 -4.88
N PHE A 233 5.83 15.67 -3.65
CA PHE A 233 5.39 16.71 -2.71
C PHE A 233 6.03 18.09 -2.93
N SER A 234 7.05 18.20 -3.79
CA SER A 234 7.62 19.50 -4.20
C SER A 234 6.66 20.38 -5.01
N ASP A 235 5.62 19.79 -5.60
CA ASP A 235 4.70 20.44 -6.54
C ASP A 235 3.26 20.38 -6.01
N ALA A 236 3.03 21.09 -4.89
CA ALA A 236 1.75 21.10 -4.19
C ALA A 236 0.60 21.56 -5.09
N ALA A 237 0.82 22.58 -5.93
CA ALA A 237 -0.19 23.10 -6.84
C ALA A 237 -0.65 22.05 -7.86
N SER A 238 0.28 21.25 -8.41
CA SER A 238 -0.06 20.15 -9.32
C SER A 238 -0.87 19.06 -8.63
N LEU A 239 -0.55 18.69 -7.39
CA LEU A 239 -1.36 17.72 -6.62
C LEU A 239 -2.76 18.24 -6.28
N SER A 240 -2.88 19.52 -5.88
CA SER A 240 -4.18 20.14 -5.62
C SER A 240 -5.06 20.17 -6.87
N SER A 241 -4.48 20.33 -8.06
CA SER A 241 -5.24 20.31 -9.32
C SER A 241 -5.96 18.98 -9.62
N VAL A 242 -5.51 17.88 -9.00
CA VAL A 242 -6.12 16.54 -9.12
C VAL A 242 -6.84 16.09 -7.85
N GLY A 243 -7.17 17.03 -6.96
CA GLY A 243 -7.92 16.77 -5.74
C GLY A 243 -7.13 16.02 -4.66
N LEU A 244 -5.80 16.18 -4.66
CA LEU A 244 -4.90 15.68 -3.62
C LEU A 244 -4.31 16.84 -2.81
N ASP A 245 -3.60 16.48 -1.74
CA ASP A 245 -2.96 17.44 -0.85
C ASP A 245 -1.48 17.05 -0.62
N VAL A 246 -0.77 17.86 0.15
CA VAL A 246 0.59 17.60 0.63
C VAL A 246 0.60 17.38 2.15
N PRO A 247 1.67 16.78 2.72
CA PRO A 247 1.81 16.70 4.17
C PRO A 247 1.70 18.07 4.84
N GLN A 248 1.12 18.11 6.05
CA GLN A 248 0.90 19.38 6.77
C GLN A 248 2.17 20.23 6.94
N ILE A 249 3.31 19.58 7.18
CA ILE A 249 4.58 20.31 7.33
C ILE A 249 5.00 21.01 6.03
N THR A 250 4.68 20.43 4.87
CA THR A 250 4.94 21.05 3.57
C THR A 250 4.18 22.37 3.45
N HIS A 251 2.91 22.42 3.89
CA HIS A 251 2.13 23.66 3.93
C HIS A 251 2.78 24.74 4.79
N VAL A 252 3.29 24.36 5.97
CA VAL A 252 4.00 25.29 6.86
C VAL A 252 5.24 25.86 6.17
N MET A 253 6.04 25.03 5.51
CA MET A 253 7.24 25.46 4.82
C MET A 253 6.94 26.36 3.62
N LEU A 254 5.90 26.03 2.83
CA LEU A 254 5.42 26.90 1.74
C LEU A 254 4.98 28.27 2.29
N ARG A 255 4.23 28.28 3.39
CA ARG A 255 3.77 29.54 4.00
C ARG A 255 4.93 30.38 4.55
N LEU A 256 5.96 29.77 5.12
CA LEU A 256 7.16 30.48 5.56
C LEU A 256 7.89 31.11 4.37
N ALA A 257 8.00 30.40 3.24
CA ALA A 257 8.57 30.93 2.01
C ALA A 257 7.80 32.15 1.48
N GLU A 258 6.46 32.08 1.46
CA GLU A 258 5.60 33.22 1.08
C GLU A 258 5.78 34.45 1.97
N LEU A 259 6.10 34.24 3.25
CA LEU A 259 6.40 35.31 4.21
C LEU A 259 7.84 35.84 4.08
N GLY A 260 8.62 35.36 3.10
CA GLY A 260 9.97 35.81 2.83
C GLY A 260 11.06 35.11 3.65
N VAL A 261 10.73 34.03 4.37
CA VAL A 261 11.75 33.21 5.04
C VAL A 261 12.45 32.35 3.99
N PRO A 262 13.80 32.36 3.89
CA PRO A 262 14.54 31.67 2.85
C PRO A 262 14.69 30.16 3.15
N VAL A 263 13.56 29.47 3.31
CA VAL A 263 13.50 28.02 3.49
C VAL A 263 13.70 27.30 2.15
N ARG A 264 14.32 26.12 2.19
CA ARG A 264 14.41 25.22 1.03
C ARG A 264 13.03 24.65 0.66
N GLY A 265 12.78 24.50 -0.64
CA GLY A 265 11.60 23.79 -1.15
C GLY A 265 11.73 22.27 -1.01
N GLY A 266 10.62 21.55 -1.23
CA GLY A 266 10.60 20.09 -1.20
C GLY A 266 10.76 19.46 0.19
N ILE A 267 10.54 20.23 1.26
CA ILE A 267 10.51 19.71 2.62
C ILE A 267 9.12 19.15 2.92
N TYR A 268 9.05 17.85 3.18
CA TYR A 268 7.79 17.13 3.39
C TYR A 268 7.76 16.28 4.67
N THR A 269 8.80 16.35 5.50
CA THR A 269 8.84 15.71 6.82
C THR A 269 9.13 16.72 7.93
N VAL A 270 8.64 16.42 9.15
CA VAL A 270 8.87 17.27 10.33
C VAL A 270 10.35 17.29 10.71
N ALA A 271 11.08 16.20 10.52
CA ALA A 271 12.52 16.12 10.80
C ALA A 271 13.31 17.06 9.88
N ASP A 272 13.04 17.02 8.57
CA ASP A 272 13.73 17.88 7.60
C ASP A 272 13.39 19.36 7.81
N ALA A 273 12.13 19.66 8.16
CA ALA A 273 11.71 21.01 8.50
C ALA A 273 12.43 21.54 9.75
N ARG A 274 12.54 20.72 10.80
CA ARG A 274 13.31 21.06 12.01
C ARG A 274 14.76 21.40 11.65
N ASP A 275 15.41 20.54 10.87
CA ASP A 275 16.83 20.71 10.53
C ASP A 275 17.05 21.97 9.70
N GLU A 276 16.14 22.29 8.79
CA GLU A 276 16.17 23.52 8.01
C GLU A 276 15.96 24.78 8.89
N LEU A 277 15.01 24.75 9.80
CA LEU A 277 14.75 25.88 10.71
C LEU A 277 15.92 26.10 11.67
N MET A 278 16.55 25.03 12.17
CA MET A 278 17.75 25.11 13.01
C MET A 278 18.95 25.67 12.26
N ARG A 279 19.12 25.34 10.98
CA ARG A 279 20.14 25.94 10.11
C ARG A 279 19.94 27.46 10.02
N LEU A 280 18.72 27.91 9.72
CA LEU A 280 18.39 29.34 9.61
C LEU A 280 18.57 30.08 10.94
N TYR A 281 18.17 29.47 12.06
CA TYR A 281 18.36 30.05 13.39
C TYR A 281 19.85 30.24 13.72
N SER A 282 20.68 29.26 13.39
CA SER A 282 22.13 29.31 13.61
C SER A 282 22.82 30.36 12.76
N GLU A 283 22.38 30.57 11.52
CA GLU A 283 22.89 31.63 10.63
C GLU A 283 22.54 33.03 11.13
N ARG A 284 21.37 33.18 11.77
CA ARG A 284 20.91 34.45 12.33
C ARG A 284 21.59 34.83 13.63
N THR A 285 21.96 33.85 14.46
CA THR A 285 22.65 34.07 15.75
C THR A 285 24.17 34.25 15.63
N LYS A 286 24.76 33.87 14.49
CA LYS A 286 26.17 34.14 14.15
C LYS A 286 26.41 35.53 13.55
N LYS A 287 25.36 36.28 13.24
CA LYS A 287 25.40 37.68 12.80
C LYS A 287 25.07 38.60 13.97
#